data_AF-A0A9X3WY32-F1
#
_entry.id   AF-A0A9X3WY32-F1
#
_cell.length_a   1.000
_cell.length_b   1.000
_cell.length_c   1.000
_cell.angle_alpha   90.00
_cell.angle_beta   90.00
_cell.angle_gamma   90.00
#
_symmetry.space_group_name_H-M   'P 1'
#
loop_
_entity.id
_entity.type
_entity.pdbx_description
1 polymer ?
#
loop_
_entity_poly.entity_id
_entity_poly.type
_entity_poly.pdbx_seq_one_letter_code
_entity_poly.pdbx_strand_id
1 'polypeptide(L)'
;MASKTHVDGNKVTIDDSLYHVSSAGGQYAVNDEFGVRTGYFSVRGRVVTPEDYGVEGAHPILQIGKLWAAANLWKANEKSASSVPTKGFCRVVTHEKASDADLEKARAHRAWMRKQPGCKASYFVTDPATGKGMTISIWETRDQLNAFKEARPPEGAVALKSLSVEVFPMVEEP
;
A
#
# COMPACT_ATOMS: atom_id res chain seq x y z
N MET A 1 -31.40 -2.16 13.84
CA MET A 1 -31.55 -1.73 12.43
C MET A 1 -30.15 -1.45 11.90
N ALA A 2 -29.77 -2.03 10.77
CA ALA A 2 -28.40 -1.91 10.26
C ALA A 2 -28.17 -0.49 9.71
N SER A 3 -27.21 0.26 10.29
CA SER A 3 -26.79 1.55 9.75
C SER A 3 -26.24 1.33 8.33
N LYS A 4 -26.94 1.86 7.32
CA LYS A 4 -26.58 1.73 5.90
C LYS A 4 -25.65 2.86 5.52
N THR A 5 -24.40 2.79 5.98
CA THR A 5 -23.35 3.67 5.48
C THR A 5 -22.76 3.09 4.20
N HIS A 6 -22.82 3.82 3.09
CA HIS A 6 -22.24 3.41 1.81
C HIS A 6 -21.69 4.60 1.03
N VAL A 7 -20.65 4.37 0.23
CA VAL A 7 -20.06 5.38 -0.66
C VAL A 7 -20.01 4.81 -2.07
N ASP A 8 -20.65 5.50 -3.02
CA ASP A 8 -20.65 5.16 -4.43
C ASP A 8 -20.16 6.36 -5.26
N GLY A 9 -18.89 6.30 -5.67
CA GLY A 9 -18.19 7.41 -6.30
C GLY A 9 -18.27 8.69 -5.48
N ASN A 10 -18.97 9.69 -6.00
CA ASN A 10 -19.14 11.00 -5.36
C ASN A 10 -20.37 11.10 -4.45
N LYS A 11 -21.06 10.00 -4.18
CA LYS A 11 -22.23 9.94 -3.31
C LYS A 11 -21.88 9.25 -2.00
N VAL A 12 -22.25 9.86 -0.88
CA VAL A 12 -22.10 9.31 0.47
C VAL A 12 -23.48 9.16 1.09
N THR A 13 -23.86 7.96 1.48
CA THR A 13 -25.12 7.67 2.18
C THR A 13 -24.83 7.32 3.63
N ILE A 14 -25.52 7.97 4.57
CA ILE A 14 -25.42 7.71 6.02
C ILE A 14 -26.84 7.73 6.59
N ASP A 15 -27.30 6.62 7.14
CA ASP A 15 -28.62 6.49 7.79
C ASP A 15 -29.75 7.16 6.98
N ASP A 16 -29.86 6.75 5.70
CA ASP A 16 -30.79 7.23 4.69
C ASP A 16 -30.59 8.69 4.19
N SER A 17 -29.67 9.45 4.79
CA SER A 17 -29.25 10.76 4.27
C SER A 17 -28.27 10.59 3.10
N LEU A 18 -28.48 11.32 2.00
CA LEU A 18 -27.60 11.32 0.84
C LEU A 18 -26.84 12.64 0.70
N TYR A 19 -25.52 12.52 0.52
CA TYR A 19 -24.62 13.64 0.28
C TYR A 19 -23.88 13.50 -1.06
N HIS A 20 -23.75 14.61 -1.76
CA HIS A 20 -23.00 14.75 -3.00
C HIS A 20 -21.70 15.50 -2.79
N VAL A 21 -20.58 14.89 -3.15
CA VAL A 21 -19.25 15.48 -3.04
C VAL A 21 -18.75 15.92 -4.42
N SER A 22 -18.32 17.17 -4.54
CA SER A 22 -17.78 17.74 -5.79
C SER A 22 -16.46 18.46 -5.55
N SER A 23 -15.54 18.41 -6.52
CA SER A 23 -14.31 19.20 -6.48
C SER A 23 -14.61 20.70 -6.57
N ALA A 24 -13.98 21.50 -5.71
CA ALA A 24 -14.12 22.95 -5.65
C ALA A 24 -12.76 23.60 -5.35
N GLY A 25 -11.96 23.85 -6.39
CA GLY A 25 -10.78 24.72 -6.29
C GLY A 25 -9.72 24.31 -5.26
N GLY A 26 -9.46 23.01 -5.09
CA GLY A 26 -8.49 22.48 -4.12
C GLY A 26 -9.10 22.00 -2.80
N GLN A 27 -10.42 22.09 -2.68
CA GLN A 27 -11.21 21.47 -1.63
C GLN A 27 -12.34 20.63 -2.25
N TYR A 28 -13.06 19.91 -1.39
CA TYR A 28 -14.24 19.14 -1.74
C TYR A 28 -15.44 19.75 -1.06
N ALA A 29 -16.47 19.97 -1.84
CA ALA A 29 -17.65 20.66 -1.39
C ALA A 29 -18.78 19.63 -1.27
N VAL A 30 -19.52 19.67 -0.16
CA VAL A 30 -20.53 18.69 0.21
C VAL A 30 -21.90 19.32 0.10
N ASN A 31 -22.77 18.71 -0.71
CA ASN A 31 -24.18 19.06 -0.81
C ASN A 31 -25.04 17.95 -0.22
N ASP A 32 -26.19 18.29 0.32
CA ASP A 32 -27.24 17.31 0.62
C ASP A 32 -27.97 16.86 -0.66
N GLU A 33 -29.00 16.03 -0.49
CA GLU A 33 -29.84 15.51 -1.58
C GLU A 33 -30.65 16.58 -2.31
N PHE A 34 -30.91 17.71 -1.64
CA PHE A 34 -31.63 18.87 -2.18
C PHE A 34 -30.70 19.88 -2.87
N GLY A 35 -29.38 19.63 -2.84
CA GLY A 35 -28.37 20.49 -3.43
C GLY A 35 -27.91 21.64 -2.53
N VAL A 36 -28.34 21.68 -1.27
CA VAL A 36 -27.89 22.67 -0.29
C VAL A 36 -26.46 22.35 0.13
N ARG A 37 -25.59 23.36 0.10
CA ARG A 37 -24.20 23.23 0.53
C ARG A 37 -24.15 23.11 2.06
N THR A 38 -23.70 21.95 2.54
CA THR A 38 -23.55 21.67 3.98
C THR A 38 -22.15 22.02 4.50
N GLY A 39 -21.16 22.10 3.61
CA GLY A 39 -19.82 22.59 3.94
C GLY A 39 -18.76 22.15 2.94
N TYR A 40 -17.50 22.27 3.35
CA TYR A 40 -16.32 21.90 2.58
C TYR A 40 -15.39 21.02 3.41
N PHE A 41 -14.55 20.23 2.76
CA PHE A 41 -13.40 19.60 3.40
C PHE A 41 -12.19 19.61 2.47
N SER A 42 -11.01 19.61 3.07
CA SER A 42 -9.76 19.38 2.37
C SER A 42 -9.10 18.09 2.86
N VAL A 43 -8.32 17.45 1.98
CA VAL A 43 -7.60 16.22 2.30
C VAL A 43 -6.11 16.45 2.09
N ARG A 44 -5.31 16.21 3.14
CA ARG A 44 -3.85 16.21 3.07
C ARG A 44 -3.34 14.87 3.60
N GLY A 45 -2.93 13.98 2.69
CA GLY A 45 -2.60 12.59 3.04
C GLY A 45 -3.81 11.86 3.60
N ARG A 46 -3.75 11.45 4.87
CA ARG A 46 -4.87 10.82 5.61
C ARG A 46 -5.62 11.76 6.55
N VAL A 47 -5.24 13.04 6.58
CA VAL A 47 -5.92 14.05 7.40
C VAL A 47 -7.02 14.70 6.58
N VAL A 48 -8.23 14.73 7.14
CA VAL A 48 -9.39 15.45 6.59
C VAL A 48 -9.64 16.67 7.48
N THR A 49 -9.60 17.86 6.89
CA THR A 49 -9.89 19.13 7.57
C THR A 49 -11.24 19.64 7.09
N PRO A 50 -12.27 19.67 7.96
CA PRO A 50 -13.62 20.11 7.61
C PRO A 50 -13.76 21.62 7.78
N GLU A 51 -14.67 22.19 7.01
CA GLU A 51 -15.25 23.52 7.15
C GLU A 51 -16.77 23.32 7.12
N ASP A 52 -17.35 23.18 8.31
CA ASP A 52 -18.75 22.80 8.50
C ASP A 52 -19.61 24.04 8.64
N TYR A 53 -20.70 24.12 7.87
CA TYR A 53 -21.63 25.25 7.94
C TYR A 53 -22.71 25.05 9.00
N GLY A 54 -22.72 23.91 9.70
CA GLY A 54 -23.61 23.65 10.82
C GLY A 54 -25.08 23.55 10.38
N VAL A 55 -25.34 22.99 9.21
CA VAL A 55 -26.71 22.78 8.71
C VAL A 55 -27.43 21.81 9.63
N GLU A 56 -28.57 22.25 10.18
CA GLU A 56 -29.35 21.47 11.15
C GLU A 56 -29.81 20.14 10.55
N GLY A 57 -29.56 19.03 11.27
CA GLY A 57 -29.89 17.68 10.81
C GLY A 57 -28.86 17.05 9.85
N ALA A 58 -27.87 17.79 9.36
CA ALA A 58 -26.80 17.22 8.55
C ALA A 58 -25.75 16.48 9.41
N HIS A 59 -25.21 15.40 8.85
CA HIS A 59 -24.06 14.72 9.45
C HIS A 59 -22.81 15.60 9.38
N PRO A 60 -21.89 15.51 10.37
CA PRO A 60 -20.68 16.32 10.38
C PRO A 60 -19.88 16.16 9.09
N ILE A 61 -19.40 17.27 8.53
CA ILE A 61 -18.59 17.25 7.29
C ILE A 61 -17.32 16.42 7.46
N LEU A 62 -16.77 16.35 8.68
CA LEU A 62 -15.65 15.48 9.01
C LEU A 62 -15.95 14.00 8.74
N GLN A 63 -17.15 13.54 9.11
CA GLN A 63 -17.56 12.16 8.91
C GLN A 63 -17.76 11.86 7.43
N ILE A 64 -18.49 12.72 6.72
CA ILE A 64 -18.74 12.60 5.28
C ILE A 64 -17.41 12.60 4.50
N GLY A 65 -16.53 13.56 4.81
CA GLY A 65 -15.23 13.71 4.18
C GLY A 65 -14.30 12.52 4.43
N LYS A 66 -14.30 11.94 5.63
CA LYS A 66 -13.53 10.71 5.93
C LYS A 66 -14.03 9.51 5.13
N LEU A 67 -15.35 9.31 5.07
CA LEU A 67 -15.94 8.21 4.31
C LEU A 67 -15.62 8.33 2.83
N TRP A 68 -15.84 9.52 2.26
CA TRP A 68 -15.55 9.78 0.85
C TRP A 68 -14.06 9.65 0.52
N ALA A 69 -13.17 10.25 1.33
CA ALA A 69 -11.72 10.19 1.13
C ALA A 69 -11.20 8.75 1.25
N ALA A 70 -11.74 7.94 2.17
CA ALA A 70 -11.40 6.54 2.26
C ALA A 70 -11.73 5.77 0.97
N ALA A 71 -12.93 5.99 0.42
CA ALA A 71 -13.39 5.30 -0.77
C ALA A 71 -12.72 5.78 -2.06
N ASN A 72 -12.42 7.07 -2.18
CA ASN A 72 -12.02 7.70 -3.44
C ASN A 72 -10.55 8.14 -3.50
N LEU A 73 -9.90 8.39 -2.38
CA LEU A 73 -8.50 8.83 -2.34
C LEU A 73 -7.59 7.76 -1.77
N TRP A 74 -7.99 7.13 -0.66
CA TRP A 74 -7.15 6.13 0.00
C TRP A 74 -7.25 4.76 -0.68
N LYS A 75 -8.46 4.30 -1.01
CA LYS A 75 -8.65 3.12 -1.86
C LYS A 75 -8.18 3.34 -3.30
N ALA A 76 -8.25 4.57 -3.83
CA ALA A 76 -7.64 4.86 -5.13
C ALA A 76 -6.11 4.76 -5.08
N ASN A 77 -5.47 5.09 -3.95
CA ASN A 77 -4.04 4.84 -3.76
C ASN A 77 -3.70 3.34 -3.66
N GLU A 78 -4.64 2.48 -3.30
CA GLU A 78 -4.52 1.02 -3.43
C GLU A 78 -4.80 0.55 -4.87
N LYS A 79 -5.75 1.16 -5.59
CA LYS A 79 -6.07 0.86 -7.00
C LYS A 79 -5.03 1.39 -8.00
N SER A 80 -4.31 2.46 -7.69
CA SER A 80 -3.18 2.96 -8.50
C SER A 80 -1.92 2.10 -8.35
N ALA A 81 -1.96 1.04 -7.51
CA ALA A 81 -0.98 -0.05 -7.50
C ALA A 81 -1.43 -1.28 -8.32
N SER A 82 -2.59 -1.23 -9.00
CA SER A 82 -3.22 -2.37 -9.66
C SER A 82 -3.81 -2.01 -11.03
N SER A 83 -3.00 -2.03 -12.08
CA SER A 83 -3.52 -2.20 -13.45
C SER A 83 -2.60 -3.03 -14.35
N VAL A 84 -1.83 -3.95 -13.76
CA VAL A 84 -1.42 -5.17 -14.46
C VAL A 84 -1.74 -6.32 -13.51
N PRO A 85 -2.44 -7.37 -13.95
CA PRO A 85 -2.55 -8.60 -13.17
C PRO A 85 -1.14 -9.07 -12.87
N THR A 86 -0.66 -8.81 -11.65
CA THR A 86 0.70 -9.15 -11.29
C THR A 86 0.69 -10.57 -10.77
N LYS A 87 1.50 -11.46 -11.36
CA LYS A 87 1.70 -12.81 -10.81
C LYS A 87 2.46 -12.81 -9.48
N GLY A 88 2.95 -11.64 -9.07
CA GLY A 88 3.69 -11.41 -7.84
C GLY A 88 4.62 -10.21 -7.97
N PHE A 89 5.54 -10.12 -7.03
CA PHE A 89 6.58 -9.10 -6.95
C PHE A 89 7.95 -9.76 -6.96
N CYS A 90 8.83 -9.30 -7.85
CA CYS A 90 10.23 -9.67 -7.87
C CYS A 90 11.03 -8.63 -7.07
N ARG A 91 11.68 -9.07 -6.01
CA ARG A 91 12.65 -8.26 -5.26
C ARG A 91 14.06 -8.67 -5.65
N VAL A 92 14.84 -7.71 -6.13
CA VAL A 92 16.25 -7.86 -6.45
C VAL A 92 17.06 -7.06 -5.44
N VAL A 93 18.04 -7.69 -4.81
CA VAL A 93 18.94 -7.05 -3.86
C VAL A 93 20.36 -7.25 -4.33
N THR A 94 21.10 -6.17 -4.50
CA THR A 94 22.52 -6.22 -4.86
C THR A 94 23.37 -6.10 -3.61
N HIS A 95 24.42 -6.90 -3.53
CA HIS A 95 25.35 -6.99 -2.41
C HIS A 95 26.77 -6.78 -2.91
N GLU A 96 27.64 -6.31 -2.01
CA GLU A 96 29.09 -6.38 -2.26
C GLU A 96 29.57 -7.83 -2.25
N LYS A 97 30.81 -8.03 -2.69
CA LYS A 97 31.49 -9.31 -2.53
C LYS A 97 31.56 -9.65 -1.04
N ALA A 98 30.95 -10.77 -0.67
CA ALA A 98 30.91 -11.26 0.70
C ALA A 98 32.02 -12.28 0.97
N SER A 99 32.43 -12.41 2.24
CA SER A 99 33.33 -13.49 2.68
C SER A 99 32.58 -14.82 2.75
N ASP A 100 33.29 -15.95 2.76
CA ASP A 100 32.67 -17.27 2.88
C ASP A 100 31.86 -17.44 4.17
N ALA A 101 32.33 -16.85 5.27
CA ALA A 101 31.63 -16.84 6.56
C ALA A 101 30.30 -16.06 6.50
N ASP A 102 30.28 -14.94 5.76
CA ASP A 102 29.06 -14.16 5.56
C ASP A 102 28.09 -14.86 4.60
N LEU A 103 28.63 -15.58 3.59
CA LEU A 103 27.82 -16.40 2.68
C LEU A 103 27.13 -17.54 3.41
N GLU A 104 27.75 -18.15 4.42
CA GLU A 104 27.13 -19.19 5.24
C GLU A 104 25.93 -18.64 6.04
N LYS A 105 26.10 -17.50 6.72
CA LYS A 105 25.02 -16.81 7.43
C LYS A 105 23.90 -16.37 6.48
N ALA A 106 24.26 -15.90 5.28
CA ALA A 106 23.31 -15.53 4.24
C ALA A 106 22.50 -16.71 3.71
N ARG A 107 23.10 -17.91 3.62
CA ARG A 107 22.39 -19.15 3.28
C ARG A 107 21.35 -19.48 4.34
N ALA A 108 21.70 -19.39 5.62
CA ALA A 108 20.75 -19.60 6.72
C ALA A 108 19.60 -18.57 6.68
N HIS A 109 19.92 -17.29 6.46
CA HIS A 109 18.92 -16.24 6.26
C HIS A 109 17.99 -16.51 5.08
N ARG A 110 18.53 -16.99 3.95
CA ARG A 110 17.72 -17.33 2.78
C ARG A 110 16.85 -18.57 3.02
N ALA A 111 17.36 -19.58 3.72
CA ALA A 111 16.57 -20.76 4.10
C ALA A 111 15.38 -20.36 4.99
N TRP A 112 15.58 -19.42 5.91
CA TRP A 112 14.51 -18.84 6.70
C TRP A 112 13.54 -17.99 5.86
N MET A 113 14.05 -17.14 4.96
CA MET A 113 13.23 -16.32 4.06
C MET A 113 12.28 -17.16 3.20
N ARG A 114 12.74 -18.32 2.70
CA ARG A 114 11.90 -19.23 1.90
C ARG A 114 10.73 -19.84 2.69
N LYS A 115 10.77 -19.80 4.02
CA LYS A 115 9.66 -20.26 4.89
C LYS A 115 8.66 -19.15 5.18
N GLN A 116 8.89 -17.92 4.71
CA GLN A 116 8.03 -16.79 5.00
C GLN A 116 6.74 -16.86 4.17
N PRO A 117 5.59 -16.46 4.73
CA PRO A 117 4.33 -16.41 3.99
C PRO A 117 4.49 -15.59 2.71
N GLY A 118 4.07 -16.16 1.57
CA GLY A 118 4.12 -15.48 0.28
C GLY A 118 5.43 -15.59 -0.49
N CYS A 119 6.51 -16.11 0.09
CA CYS A 119 7.75 -16.34 -0.65
C CYS A 119 7.61 -17.57 -1.56
N LYS A 120 7.57 -17.37 -2.88
CA LYS A 120 7.44 -18.45 -3.87
C LYS A 120 8.80 -18.99 -4.28
N ALA A 121 9.78 -18.12 -4.44
CA ALA A 121 11.13 -18.49 -4.82
C ALA A 121 12.16 -17.51 -4.27
N SER A 122 13.39 -17.99 -4.12
CA SER A 122 14.54 -17.15 -3.83
C SER A 122 15.74 -17.75 -4.53
N TYR A 123 16.56 -16.90 -5.15
CA TYR A 123 17.79 -17.19 -5.86
C TYR A 123 18.91 -16.31 -5.30
N PHE A 124 20.12 -16.84 -5.28
CA PHE A 124 21.33 -16.07 -5.03
C PHE A 124 22.23 -16.34 -6.22
N VAL A 125 22.62 -15.27 -6.89
CA VAL A 125 23.50 -15.31 -8.05
C VAL A 125 24.72 -14.47 -7.74
N THR A 126 25.85 -14.85 -8.30
CA THR A 126 27.11 -14.11 -8.16
C THR A 126 27.54 -13.69 -9.55
N ASP A 127 27.83 -12.41 -9.72
CA ASP A 127 28.44 -11.91 -10.95
C ASP A 127 29.91 -12.37 -10.99
N PRO A 128 30.31 -13.20 -11.97
CA PRO A 128 31.69 -13.69 -12.06
C PRO A 128 32.69 -12.58 -12.42
N ALA A 129 32.26 -11.48 -13.06
CA ALA A 129 33.14 -10.40 -13.47
C ALA A 129 33.49 -9.47 -12.30
N THR A 130 32.51 -9.15 -11.46
CA THR A 130 32.69 -8.20 -10.34
C THR A 130 32.77 -8.87 -8.97
N GLY A 131 32.40 -10.15 -8.85
CA GLY A 131 32.30 -10.87 -7.59
C GLY A 131 31.14 -10.41 -6.70
N LYS A 132 30.28 -9.51 -7.18
CA LYS A 132 29.10 -9.03 -6.44
C LYS A 132 28.03 -10.12 -6.36
N GLY A 133 27.38 -10.20 -5.22
CA GLY A 133 26.23 -11.10 -5.01
C GLY A 133 24.92 -10.39 -5.30
N MET A 134 23.95 -11.10 -5.86
CA MET A 134 22.57 -10.62 -5.97
C MET A 134 21.60 -11.65 -5.38
N THR A 135 20.69 -11.18 -4.55
CA THR A 135 19.57 -11.97 -4.05
C THR A 135 18.31 -11.60 -4.81
N ILE A 136 17.74 -12.56 -5.54
CA ILE A 136 16.46 -12.40 -6.24
C ILE A 136 15.41 -13.18 -5.46
N SER A 137 14.25 -12.60 -5.17
CA SER A 137 13.17 -13.28 -4.47
C SER A 137 11.81 -12.93 -5.07
N ILE A 138 10.95 -13.92 -5.19
CA ILE A 138 9.61 -13.80 -5.77
C ILE A 138 8.59 -13.94 -4.65
N TRP A 139 7.69 -12.96 -4.58
CA TRP A 139 6.67 -12.82 -3.57
C TRP A 139 5.28 -12.78 -4.22
N GLU A 140 4.29 -13.37 -3.59
CA GLU A 140 2.92 -13.41 -4.10
C GLU A 140 2.21 -12.05 -3.97
N THR A 141 2.38 -11.37 -2.84
CA THR A 141 1.82 -10.03 -2.65
C THR A 141 2.86 -9.04 -2.10
N ARG A 142 2.59 -7.74 -2.31
CA ARG A 142 3.43 -6.68 -1.77
C ARG A 142 3.37 -6.60 -0.25
N ASP A 143 2.22 -6.90 0.34
CA ASP A 143 2.03 -6.88 1.79
C ASP A 143 2.85 -7.97 2.49
N GLN A 144 2.91 -9.16 1.91
CA GLN A 144 3.77 -10.25 2.40
C GLN A 144 5.25 -9.89 2.32
N LEU A 145 5.68 -9.23 1.23
CA LEU A 145 7.03 -8.71 1.12
C LEU A 145 7.32 -7.62 2.16
N ASN A 146 6.37 -6.73 2.45
CA ASN A 146 6.54 -5.70 3.47
C ASN A 146 6.60 -6.31 4.88
N ALA A 147 5.71 -7.25 5.19
CA ALA A 147 5.73 -8.01 6.44
C ALA A 147 7.07 -8.73 6.64
N PHE A 148 7.64 -9.30 5.57
CA PHE A 148 8.97 -9.90 5.60
C PHE A 148 10.07 -8.90 6.01
N LYS A 149 10.01 -7.64 5.53
CA LYS A 149 11.02 -6.63 5.88
C LYS A 149 11.02 -6.29 7.37
N GLU A 150 9.88 -6.43 8.03
CA GLU A 150 9.72 -6.20 9.47
C GLU A 150 10.02 -7.47 10.30
N ALA A 151 10.01 -8.64 9.66
CA ALA A 151 10.30 -9.91 10.31
C ALA A 151 11.78 -10.02 10.71
N ARG A 152 12.02 -10.57 11.90
CA ARG A 152 13.38 -10.82 12.39
C ARG A 152 13.81 -12.25 12.08
N PRO A 153 14.97 -12.44 11.45
CA PRO A 153 15.53 -13.77 11.27
C PRO A 153 15.99 -14.37 12.61
N PRO A 154 16.07 -15.70 12.71
CA PRO A 154 16.64 -16.38 13.87
C PRO A 154 18.11 -16.02 14.06
N GLU A 155 18.61 -16.19 15.29
CA GLU A 155 19.98 -15.88 15.64
C GLU A 155 20.98 -16.66 14.75
N GLY A 156 21.99 -15.96 14.22
CA GLY A 156 22.95 -16.52 13.26
C GLY A 156 22.54 -16.46 11.77
N ALA A 157 21.27 -16.20 11.46
CA ALA A 157 20.79 -16.03 10.10
C ALA A 157 20.83 -14.55 9.69
N VAL A 158 21.94 -14.11 9.12
CA VAL A 158 22.18 -12.69 8.80
C VAL A 158 22.07 -12.44 7.30
N ALA A 159 21.29 -11.43 6.91
CA ALA A 159 21.24 -10.98 5.53
C ALA A 159 22.56 -10.30 5.13
N LEU A 160 23.00 -10.49 3.89
CA LEU A 160 24.13 -9.73 3.36
C LEU A 160 23.80 -8.22 3.34
N LYS A 161 24.83 -7.41 3.59
CA LYS A 161 24.73 -5.96 3.44
C LYS A 161 24.24 -5.63 2.03
N SER A 162 23.19 -4.83 1.95
CA SER A 162 22.55 -4.48 0.68
C SER A 162 23.09 -3.15 0.18
N LEU A 163 23.54 -3.11 -1.07
CA LEU A 163 23.89 -1.89 -1.81
C LEU A 163 22.64 -1.25 -2.42
N SER A 164 21.79 -2.06 -3.03
CA SER A 164 20.52 -1.64 -3.62
C SER A 164 19.44 -2.69 -3.33
N VAL A 165 18.20 -2.22 -3.19
CA VAL A 165 17.00 -3.06 -3.06
C VAL A 165 15.97 -2.52 -4.04
N GLU A 166 15.65 -3.31 -5.04
CA GLU A 166 14.69 -2.97 -6.08
C GLU A 166 13.52 -3.96 -6.03
N VAL A 167 12.31 -3.46 -6.26
CA VAL A 167 11.08 -4.27 -6.22
C VAL A 167 10.26 -3.96 -7.45
N PHE A 168 10.03 -5.00 -8.25
CA PHE A 168 9.34 -4.91 -9.53
C PHE A 168 8.05 -5.73 -9.50
N PRO A 169 6.90 -5.18 -9.94
CA PRO A 169 5.73 -5.98 -10.23
C PRO A 169 6.01 -6.95 -11.39
N MET A 170 5.62 -8.21 -11.26
CA MET A 170 5.77 -9.21 -12.32
C MET A 170 4.54 -9.21 -13.23
N VAL A 171 4.74 -9.00 -14.53
CA VAL A 171 3.66 -8.97 -15.55
C VAL A 171 3.71 -10.25 -16.40
N GLU A 172 2.56 -10.71 -16.92
CA GLU A 172 2.50 -11.96 -17.72
C GLU A 172 3.07 -11.82 -19.14
N GLU A 173 2.97 -10.63 -19.74
CA GLU A 173 3.46 -10.35 -21.10
C GLU A 173 4.18 -8.98 -21.12
N PRO A 174 5.28 -8.85 -21.90
CA PRO A 174 6.04 -7.61 -22.05
C PRO A 174 5.29 -6.51 -22.82
#